data_AF-A0A2C6CJT5-F1
#
_entry.id   AF-A0A2C6CJT5-F1
#
_cell.length_a   1.000
_cell.length_b   1.000
_cell.length_c   1.000
_cell.angle_alpha   90.00
_cell.angle_beta   90.00
_cell.angle_gamma   90.00
#
_symmetry.space_group_name_H-M   'P 1'
#
loop_
_entity.id
_entity.type
_entity.pdbx_description
1 polymer ?
#
loop_
_entity_poly.entity_id
_entity_poly.type
_entity_poly.pdbx_seq_one_letter_code
_entity_poly.pdbx_strand_id
1 'polypeptide(L)'
;MPTNNYGHAIDESDVAAYAENWQRCLNEDIPDLFYAFDQSEGMTERISSFRISGTTVADLLTATESFGTDFRFYIRLVLKPGYRDQEMIPETPFFYPLIQVASTNSRGLDNENAFIPDWDPNPKIDHSTDSNVDEIPGAGAYLFVENWLAEDHNDLADVFTLTASHNNQRVVSYKFSKDESQAFYNALDAVKSDTPQVSIHLGSSFVVASHPVAFRPVIEVASGSGRGQMLGKKTNAYFDFSNPTPPYPAGG
;
A
#
# COMPACT_ATOMS: atom_id res chain seq x y z
N MET A 1 -27.29 11.21 3.34
CA MET A 1 -26.31 10.10 3.37
C MET A 1 -25.01 10.66 2.82
N PRO A 2 -23.87 10.54 3.50
CA PRO A 2 -22.61 10.96 2.91
C PRO A 2 -22.34 10.02 1.73
N THR A 3 -22.17 10.59 0.55
CA THR A 3 -21.63 9.88 -0.60
C THR A 3 -20.17 9.61 -0.30
N ASN A 4 -19.83 8.37 0.01
CA ASN A 4 -18.44 7.94 0.14
C ASN A 4 -17.81 8.03 -1.25
N ASN A 5 -17.13 9.16 -1.49
CA ASN A 5 -16.31 9.37 -2.66
C ASN A 5 -15.01 8.62 -2.44
N TYR A 6 -14.94 7.40 -2.95
CA TYR A 6 -13.76 6.57 -2.82
C TYR A 6 -12.75 6.89 -3.93
N GLY A 7 -11.49 7.14 -3.57
CA GLY A 7 -10.32 7.29 -4.43
C GLY A 7 -10.38 8.44 -5.47
N HIS A 8 -9.48 9.42 -5.35
CA HIS A 8 -9.29 10.48 -6.34
C HIS A 8 -7.81 10.65 -6.69
N ALA A 9 -7.53 11.07 -7.92
CA ALA A 9 -6.22 11.62 -8.27
C ALA A 9 -5.94 12.82 -7.36
N ILE A 10 -4.76 12.85 -6.74
CA ILE A 10 -4.36 13.95 -5.86
C ILE A 10 -3.52 14.97 -6.63
N ASP A 11 -3.60 16.22 -6.15
CA ASP A 11 -2.64 17.30 -6.36
C ASP A 11 -1.20 16.80 -6.51
N GLU A 12 -0.55 16.86 -7.68
CA GLU A 12 0.88 16.54 -7.79
C GLU A 12 1.74 17.29 -6.75
N SER A 13 1.34 18.52 -6.40
CA SER A 13 1.99 19.34 -5.38
C SER A 13 1.79 18.78 -3.96
N ASP A 14 0.63 18.19 -3.68
CA ASP A 14 0.33 17.52 -2.42
C ASP A 14 1.11 16.22 -2.27
N VAL A 15 1.26 15.42 -3.34
CA VAL A 15 2.07 14.19 -3.32
C VAL A 15 3.52 14.48 -2.95
N ALA A 16 4.12 15.52 -3.54
CA ALA A 16 5.50 15.92 -3.28
C ALA A 16 5.68 16.27 -1.79
N ALA A 17 4.80 17.15 -1.29
CA ALA A 17 4.86 17.64 0.08
C ALA A 17 4.66 16.50 1.10
N TYR A 18 3.71 15.59 0.84
CA TYR A 18 3.44 14.49 1.76
C TYR A 18 4.57 13.45 1.77
N ALA A 19 5.22 13.21 0.63
CA ALA A 19 6.40 12.37 0.56
C ALA A 19 7.57 12.98 1.34
N GLU A 20 7.79 14.30 1.21
CA GLU A 20 8.82 15.03 1.97
C GLU A 20 8.56 14.98 3.49
N ASN A 21 7.31 15.12 3.91
CA ASN A 21 6.92 14.99 5.33
C ASN A 21 7.26 13.62 5.89
N TRP A 22 6.95 12.54 5.15
CA TRP A 22 7.31 11.18 5.55
C TRP A 22 8.83 11.02 5.71
N GLN A 23 9.61 11.58 4.79
CA GLN A 23 11.07 11.54 4.85
C GLN A 23 11.69 12.29 6.03
N ARG A 24 11.00 13.30 6.55
CA ARG A 24 11.44 14.12 7.69
C ARG A 24 10.81 13.73 9.02
N CYS A 25 9.93 12.73 9.02
CA CYS A 25 9.28 12.22 10.22
C CYS A 25 10.33 11.59 11.15
N LEU A 26 10.34 12.02 12.41
CA LEU A 26 11.26 11.51 13.43
C LEU A 26 10.82 10.09 13.85
N ASN A 27 11.76 9.27 14.34
CA ASN A 27 11.45 7.86 14.68
C ASN A 27 10.40 7.79 15.79
N GLU A 28 10.53 8.67 16.78
CA GLU A 28 9.64 8.77 17.93
C GLU A 28 8.19 9.15 17.56
N ASP A 29 7.97 9.80 16.42
CA ASP A 29 6.63 10.17 15.98
C ASP A 29 5.90 9.01 15.28
N ILE A 30 6.64 8.01 14.77
CA ILE A 30 6.11 6.96 13.89
C ILE A 30 4.97 6.14 14.51
N PRO A 31 5.09 5.64 15.76
CA PRO A 31 4.06 4.78 16.33
C PRO A 31 2.65 5.37 16.26
N ASP A 32 2.51 6.65 16.61
CA ASP A 32 1.23 7.34 16.66
C ASP A 32 0.60 7.55 15.28
N LEU A 33 1.40 7.57 14.21
CA LEU A 33 0.91 7.78 12.84
C LEU A 33 0.02 6.65 12.31
N PHE A 34 0.12 5.47 12.93
CA PHE A 34 -0.57 4.26 12.51
C PHE A 34 -1.86 3.99 13.29
N TYR A 35 -2.45 5.01 13.89
CA TYR A 35 -3.75 4.93 14.55
C TYR A 35 -4.74 5.93 13.97
N ALA A 36 -6.00 5.51 13.93
CA ALA A 36 -7.13 6.38 13.60
C ALA A 36 -8.36 5.99 14.41
N PHE A 37 -9.28 6.93 14.61
CA PHE A 37 -10.54 6.68 15.31
C PHE A 37 -11.60 6.19 14.32
N ASP A 38 -12.04 4.94 14.48
CA ASP A 38 -13.17 4.38 13.73
C ASP A 38 -14.48 4.85 14.38
N GLN A 39 -15.13 5.82 13.75
CA GLN A 39 -16.43 6.34 14.21
C GLN A 39 -17.53 5.29 14.22
N SER A 40 -17.46 4.27 13.34
CA SER A 40 -18.52 3.27 13.19
C SER A 40 -18.53 2.27 14.34
N GLU A 41 -17.35 1.92 14.84
CA GLU A 41 -17.16 1.04 16.00
C GLU A 41 -16.97 1.84 17.31
N GLY A 42 -16.71 3.15 17.22
CA GLY A 42 -16.53 4.04 18.37
C GLY A 42 -15.23 3.78 19.13
N MET A 43 -14.19 3.34 18.44
CA MET A 43 -12.90 2.97 19.04
C MET A 43 -11.71 3.39 18.18
N THR A 44 -10.55 3.51 18.82
CA THR A 44 -9.27 3.72 18.14
C THR A 44 -8.77 2.41 17.59
N GLU A 45 -8.42 2.41 16.31
CA GLU A 45 -7.93 1.25 15.59
C GLU A 45 -6.52 1.47 15.06
N ARG A 46 -5.76 0.38 14.99
CA ARG A 46 -4.47 0.38 14.30
C ARG A 46 -4.70 0.21 12.80
N ILE A 47 -4.11 1.10 12.03
CA ILE A 47 -4.24 1.14 10.58
C ILE A 47 -3.49 -0.04 9.97
N SER A 48 -4.21 -0.85 9.19
CA SER A 48 -3.64 -2.01 8.50
C SER A 48 -3.97 -2.09 7.02
N SER A 49 -5.00 -1.40 6.53
CA SER A 49 -5.47 -1.57 5.15
C SER A 49 -6.07 -0.32 4.55
N PHE A 50 -5.88 -0.17 3.25
CA PHE A 50 -6.47 0.89 2.46
C PHE A 50 -7.09 0.30 1.19
N ARG A 51 -8.26 0.79 0.78
CA ARG A 51 -9.00 0.34 -0.40
C ARG A 51 -8.96 1.38 -1.51
N ILE A 52 -8.79 0.90 -2.74
CA ILE A 52 -8.90 1.67 -3.96
C ILE A 52 -10.27 1.43 -4.58
N SER A 53 -10.91 2.50 -5.04
CA SER A 53 -12.24 2.43 -5.66
C SER A 53 -12.18 1.91 -7.09
N GLY A 54 -13.31 1.38 -7.59
CA GLY A 54 -13.39 0.88 -8.96
C GLY A 54 -13.10 1.94 -10.03
N THR A 55 -13.42 3.22 -9.78
CA THR A 55 -13.05 4.32 -10.69
C THR A 55 -11.55 4.52 -10.72
N THR A 56 -10.89 4.54 -9.56
CA THR A 56 -9.42 4.64 -9.48
C THR A 56 -8.71 3.44 -10.10
N VAL A 57 -9.29 2.23 -10.03
CA VAL A 57 -8.76 1.07 -10.75
C VAL A 57 -8.79 1.27 -12.26
N ALA A 58 -9.86 1.86 -12.81
CA ALA A 58 -9.93 2.17 -14.24
C ALA A 58 -8.89 3.23 -14.64
N ASP A 59 -8.65 4.23 -13.79
CA ASP A 59 -7.61 5.23 -14.01
C ASP A 59 -6.21 4.62 -13.95
N LEU A 60 -5.95 3.70 -13.01
CA LEU A 60 -4.70 2.94 -12.91
C LEU A 60 -4.44 2.10 -14.17
N LEU A 61 -5.45 1.40 -14.68
CA LEU A 61 -5.35 0.63 -15.93
C LEU A 61 -5.03 1.55 -17.12
N THR A 62 -5.75 2.67 -17.24
CA THR A 62 -5.54 3.67 -18.30
C THR A 62 -4.13 4.25 -18.25
N ALA A 63 -3.65 4.62 -17.06
CA ALA A 63 -2.29 5.11 -16.86
C ALA A 63 -1.25 4.05 -17.26
N THR A 64 -1.50 2.78 -16.94
CA THR A 64 -0.61 1.67 -17.31
C THR A 64 -0.50 1.48 -18.83
N GLU A 65 -1.63 1.58 -19.55
CA GLU A 65 -1.67 1.45 -21.01
C GLU A 65 -0.77 2.45 -21.73
N SER A 66 -0.62 3.66 -21.18
CA SER A 66 0.26 4.70 -21.74
C SER A 66 1.74 4.31 -21.78
N PHE A 67 2.16 3.34 -20.94
CA PHE A 67 3.53 2.84 -20.84
C PHE A 67 3.76 1.51 -21.58
N GLY A 68 2.70 0.90 -22.14
CA GLY A 68 2.79 -0.39 -22.85
C GLY A 68 3.30 -1.53 -21.94
N THR A 69 4.46 -2.11 -22.29
CA THR A 69 5.08 -3.20 -21.49
C THR A 69 6.21 -2.72 -20.57
N ASP A 70 6.45 -1.40 -20.53
CA ASP A 70 7.56 -0.79 -19.82
C ASP A 70 7.10 -0.04 -18.58
N PHE A 71 6.37 -0.71 -17.70
CA PHE A 71 5.86 -0.11 -16.47
C PHE A 71 6.26 -0.89 -15.21
N ARG A 72 6.09 -0.21 -14.07
CA ARG A 72 6.15 -0.76 -12.72
C ARG A 72 5.10 -0.11 -11.85
N PHE A 73 4.55 -0.91 -10.95
CA PHE A 73 3.80 -0.40 -9.82
C PHE A 73 4.73 -0.03 -8.68
N TYR A 74 4.39 1.06 -8.01
CA TYR A 74 5.05 1.56 -6.83
C TYR A 74 4.02 1.80 -5.74
N ILE A 75 4.39 1.49 -4.50
CA ILE A 75 3.67 1.95 -3.32
C ILE A 75 4.51 3.03 -2.64
N ARG A 76 4.11 4.30 -2.76
CA ARG A 76 4.80 5.43 -2.11
C ARG A 76 4.28 5.59 -0.69
N LEU A 77 5.17 5.90 0.24
CA LEU A 77 4.81 6.20 1.62
C LEU A 77 4.71 7.71 1.78
N VAL A 78 3.57 8.19 2.26
CA VAL A 78 3.33 9.63 2.40
C VAL A 78 2.68 9.97 3.74
N LEU A 79 2.91 11.21 4.20
CA LEU A 79 2.42 11.71 5.47
C LEU A 79 1.73 13.08 5.29
N LYS A 80 0.45 13.15 5.64
CA LYS A 80 -0.31 14.41 5.61
C LYS A 80 0.23 15.43 6.63
N PRO A 81 0.14 16.74 6.34
CA PRO A 81 0.55 17.80 7.26
C PRO A 81 -0.31 17.81 8.53
N GLY A 82 0.23 18.39 9.59
CA GLY A 82 -0.48 18.57 10.86
C GLY A 82 -0.43 17.38 11.82
N TYR A 83 0.30 16.30 11.49
CA TYR A 83 0.43 15.12 12.36
C TYR A 83 1.07 15.43 13.73
N ARG A 84 1.91 16.46 13.81
CA ARG A 84 2.57 16.89 15.07
C ARG A 84 1.76 17.87 15.89
N ASP A 85 0.76 18.50 15.29
CA ASP A 85 0.02 19.59 15.91
C ASP A 85 -1.23 19.08 16.66
N GLN A 86 -1.40 17.77 16.77
CA GLN A 86 -2.63 17.13 17.25
C GLN A 86 -2.49 16.67 18.70
N GLU A 87 -3.42 17.09 19.54
CA GLU A 87 -3.57 16.60 20.91
C GLU A 87 -4.43 15.32 20.98
N MET A 88 -5.02 14.87 19.86
CA MET A 88 -5.95 13.74 19.77
C MET A 88 -5.70 12.86 18.54
N ILE A 89 -6.11 11.59 18.61
CA ILE A 89 -6.03 10.62 17.50
C ILE A 89 -7.01 11.04 16.39
N PRO A 90 -6.60 11.10 15.12
CA PRO A 90 -7.44 11.62 14.06
C PRO A 90 -8.49 10.58 13.61
N GLU A 91 -9.61 11.05 13.10
CA GLU A 91 -10.63 10.19 12.46
C GLU A 91 -10.20 9.70 11.07
N THR A 92 -9.24 10.40 10.45
CA THR A 92 -8.61 10.00 9.19
C THR A 92 -7.11 9.84 9.40
N PRO A 93 -6.48 8.77 8.92
CA PRO A 93 -5.04 8.58 9.04
C PRO A 93 -4.22 9.79 8.61
N PHE A 94 -3.04 9.98 9.21
CA PHE A 94 -2.01 10.87 8.66
C PHE A 94 -1.13 10.15 7.66
N PHE A 95 -0.84 8.88 7.91
CA PHE A 95 -0.08 8.02 7.01
C PHE A 95 -0.97 7.45 5.89
N TYR A 96 -0.49 7.48 4.65
CA TYR A 96 -1.12 6.80 3.51
C TYR A 96 -0.08 6.11 2.63
N PRO A 97 -0.35 4.88 2.15
CA PRO A 97 0.33 4.32 0.99
C PRO A 97 -0.34 4.82 -0.29
N LEU A 98 0.41 5.39 -1.23
CA LEU A 98 -0.10 5.73 -2.57
C LEU A 98 0.26 4.64 -3.54
N ILE A 99 -0.66 4.26 -4.41
CA ILE A 99 -0.34 3.44 -5.57
C ILE A 99 0.02 4.34 -6.74
N GLN A 100 1.12 4.03 -7.41
CA GLN A 100 1.57 4.74 -8.59
C GLN A 100 2.00 3.76 -9.69
N VAL A 101 1.73 4.11 -10.94
CA VAL A 101 2.34 3.46 -12.10
C VAL A 101 3.31 4.43 -12.78
N ALA A 102 4.51 3.95 -13.07
CA ALA A 102 5.51 4.73 -13.80
C ALA A 102 6.35 3.83 -14.71
N SER A 103 7.04 4.44 -15.68
CA SER A 103 7.93 3.71 -16.58
C SER A 103 9.06 3.00 -15.82
N THR A 104 9.48 1.80 -16.27
CA THR A 104 10.64 1.10 -15.69
C THR A 104 11.91 1.94 -15.74
N ASN A 105 12.02 2.81 -16.74
CA ASN A 105 13.18 3.67 -17.00
C ASN A 105 13.09 5.03 -16.32
N SER A 106 12.03 5.29 -15.54
CA SER A 106 11.92 6.56 -14.83
C SER A 106 13.06 6.70 -13.81
N ARG A 107 13.71 7.86 -13.81
CA ARG A 107 14.84 8.18 -12.92
C ARG A 107 14.40 8.58 -11.51
N GLY A 108 13.10 8.67 -11.28
CA GLY A 108 12.47 9.02 -10.01
C GLY A 108 10.98 8.71 -10.07
N LEU A 109 10.30 8.92 -8.96
CA LEU A 109 8.85 8.92 -8.94
C LEU A 109 8.42 10.34 -9.27
N ASP A 110 7.90 10.55 -10.48
CA ASP A 110 7.07 11.74 -10.74
C ASP A 110 5.84 11.67 -9.83
N ASN A 111 5.13 12.79 -9.66
CA ASN A 111 3.90 12.78 -8.87
C ASN A 111 2.66 12.44 -9.71
N GLU A 112 2.89 12.16 -11.00
CA GLU A 112 1.87 11.74 -11.95
C GLU A 112 1.42 10.30 -11.68
N ASN A 113 0.18 10.00 -12.07
CA ASN A 113 -0.41 8.66 -11.96
C ASN A 113 -0.35 8.07 -10.55
N ALA A 114 -0.36 8.92 -9.52
CA ALA A 114 -0.38 8.55 -8.13
C ALA A 114 -1.80 8.70 -7.58
N PHE A 115 -2.27 7.66 -6.89
CA PHE A 115 -3.64 7.57 -6.39
C PHE A 115 -3.66 7.27 -4.91
N ILE A 116 -4.51 7.99 -4.17
CA ILE A 116 -4.71 7.79 -2.74
C ILE A 116 -5.81 6.76 -2.52
N PRO A 117 -5.52 5.65 -1.84
CA PRO A 117 -6.53 4.74 -1.37
C PRO A 117 -7.20 5.28 -0.08
N ASP A 118 -8.44 4.91 0.14
CA ASP A 118 -9.18 5.24 1.35
C ASP A 118 -8.84 4.25 2.46
N TRP A 119 -8.79 4.70 3.70
CA TRP A 119 -8.60 3.80 4.84
C TRP A 119 -9.80 2.84 4.96
N ASP A 120 -9.51 1.53 5.06
CA ASP A 120 -10.49 0.51 5.39
C ASP A 120 -10.29 0.08 6.86
N PRO A 121 -11.17 0.49 7.79
CA PRO A 121 -11.04 0.13 9.21
C PRO A 121 -11.36 -1.35 9.46
N ASN A 122 -12.05 -2.03 8.54
CA ASN A 122 -12.47 -3.42 8.72
C ASN A 122 -12.15 -4.26 7.47
N PRO A 123 -10.85 -4.43 7.15
CA PRO A 123 -10.43 -5.18 5.99
C PRO A 123 -10.76 -6.65 6.14
N LYS A 124 -11.21 -7.27 5.04
CA LYS A 124 -11.45 -8.72 4.98
C LYS A 124 -10.42 -9.37 4.08
N ILE A 125 -9.46 -10.04 4.69
CA ILE A 125 -8.42 -10.79 3.99
C ILE A 125 -8.90 -12.24 3.81
N ASP A 126 -8.85 -12.75 2.59
CA ASP A 126 -9.12 -14.17 2.32
C ASP A 126 -7.89 -15.01 2.69
N HIS A 127 -8.09 -16.01 3.55
CA HIS A 127 -7.02 -16.90 4.03
C HIS A 127 -6.79 -18.12 3.13
N SER A 128 -7.31 -18.10 1.90
CA SER A 128 -7.01 -19.05 0.84
C SER A 128 -5.51 -19.38 0.78
N THR A 129 -5.19 -20.67 0.65
CA THR A 129 -3.79 -21.14 0.51
C THR A 129 -3.36 -21.30 -0.95
N ASP A 130 -4.28 -21.16 -1.90
CA ASP A 130 -3.97 -21.25 -3.32
C ASP A 130 -3.41 -19.89 -3.79
N SER A 131 -2.23 -19.92 -4.43
CA SER A 131 -1.63 -18.77 -5.11
C SER A 131 -0.98 -19.17 -6.43
N ASN A 132 -0.84 -18.23 -7.34
CA ASN A 132 -0.03 -18.40 -8.54
C ASN A 132 1.47 -18.17 -8.26
N VAL A 133 2.33 -18.38 -9.27
CA VAL A 133 3.80 -18.33 -9.13
C VAL A 133 4.30 -16.98 -8.61
N ASP A 134 3.65 -15.88 -9.02
CA ASP A 134 4.02 -14.51 -8.66
C ASP A 134 3.11 -13.93 -7.55
N GLU A 135 2.37 -14.79 -6.86
CA GLU A 135 1.43 -14.41 -5.80
C GLU A 135 1.81 -15.08 -4.49
N ILE A 136 1.67 -14.37 -3.38
CA ILE A 136 1.71 -15.01 -2.07
C ILE A 136 0.39 -15.70 -1.74
N PRO A 137 0.42 -16.80 -0.96
CA PRO A 137 -0.80 -17.36 -0.39
C PRO A 137 -1.54 -16.33 0.47
N GLY A 138 -2.87 -16.30 0.39
CA GLY A 138 -3.72 -15.44 1.22
C GLY A 138 -3.53 -15.68 2.72
N ALA A 139 -3.29 -16.93 3.13
CA ALA A 139 -2.87 -17.25 4.51
C ALA A 139 -1.57 -16.53 4.92
N GLY A 140 -0.62 -16.37 3.99
CA GLY A 140 0.62 -15.62 4.20
C GLY A 140 0.36 -14.11 4.32
N ALA A 141 -0.51 -13.57 3.46
CA ALA A 141 -0.94 -12.16 3.53
C ALA A 141 -1.67 -11.84 4.85
N TYR A 142 -2.52 -12.76 5.32
CA TYR A 142 -3.19 -12.62 6.60
C TYR A 142 -2.21 -12.59 7.77
N LEU A 143 -1.34 -13.61 7.85
CA LEU A 143 -0.33 -13.70 8.90
C LEU A 143 0.59 -12.47 8.93
N PHE A 144 0.89 -11.92 7.75
CA PHE A 144 1.66 -10.69 7.60
C PHE A 144 0.98 -9.45 8.22
N VAL A 145 -0.33 -9.32 8.03
CA VAL A 145 -1.13 -8.24 8.63
C VAL A 145 -1.33 -8.46 10.14
N GLU A 146 -1.60 -9.69 10.55
CA GLU A 146 -1.75 -10.05 11.97
C GLU A 146 -0.48 -9.75 12.77
N ASN A 147 0.70 -10.09 12.24
CA ASN A 147 1.96 -9.75 12.90
C ASN A 147 2.11 -8.24 13.09
N TRP A 148 1.69 -7.45 12.11
CA TRP A 148 1.71 -6.00 12.25
C TRP A 148 0.76 -5.54 13.33
N LEU A 149 -0.48 -6.02 13.35
CA LEU A 149 -1.45 -5.66 14.37
C LEU A 149 -0.99 -6.07 15.79
N ALA A 150 -0.24 -7.17 15.88
CA ALA A 150 0.31 -7.69 17.13
C ALA A 150 1.62 -7.03 17.60
N GLU A 151 2.33 -6.29 16.73
CA GLU A 151 3.58 -5.60 17.06
C GLU A 151 3.36 -4.58 18.19
N ASP A 152 4.28 -4.45 19.14
CA ASP A 152 4.13 -3.46 20.21
C ASP A 152 4.15 -2.04 19.63
N HIS A 153 3.40 -1.14 20.24
CA HIS A 153 3.40 0.28 19.89
C HIS A 153 4.81 0.87 19.94
N ASN A 154 5.62 0.53 20.93
CA ASN A 154 6.96 1.10 21.07
C ASN A 154 7.95 0.55 20.03
N ASP A 155 7.68 -0.64 19.48
CA ASP A 155 8.55 -1.35 18.54
C ASP A 155 8.22 -0.99 17.08
N LEU A 156 7.11 -0.29 16.84
CA LEU A 156 6.68 0.15 15.51
C LEU A 156 7.73 0.97 14.76
N ALA A 157 8.46 1.84 15.46
CA ALA A 157 9.52 2.65 14.85
C ALA A 157 10.67 1.78 14.33
N ASP A 158 11.03 0.73 15.06
CA ASP A 158 12.13 -0.17 14.73
C ASP A 158 11.91 -0.88 13.40
N VAL A 159 10.65 -1.19 13.09
CA VAL A 159 10.24 -1.81 11.82
C VAL A 159 10.72 -1.01 10.60
N PHE A 160 10.84 0.32 10.72
CA PHE A 160 11.26 1.23 9.65
C PHE A 160 12.74 1.65 9.72
N THR A 161 13.51 1.16 10.69
CA THR A 161 14.83 1.73 11.03
C THR A 161 16.00 1.15 10.21
N LEU A 162 15.88 -0.07 9.66
CA LEU A 162 17.00 -0.76 8.98
C LEU A 162 17.56 -0.06 7.72
N THR A 163 16.77 0.78 7.05
CA THR A 163 17.22 1.61 5.89
C THR A 163 17.89 2.93 6.29
N ALA A 164 17.90 3.31 7.57
CA ALA A 164 18.43 4.59 8.04
C ALA A 164 19.98 4.67 8.02
N SER A 165 20.67 3.55 7.80
CA SER A 165 22.12 3.41 8.00
C SER A 165 23.00 4.21 7.05
N HIS A 166 22.46 4.83 5.99
CA HIS A 166 23.27 5.58 5.03
C HIS A 166 23.01 7.08 4.97
N ASN A 167 21.88 7.63 5.47
CA ASN A 167 21.58 9.08 5.39
C ASN A 167 20.55 9.64 6.40
N ASN A 168 20.13 8.91 7.45
CA ASN A 168 19.00 9.31 8.31
C ASN A 168 17.67 9.56 7.56
N GLN A 169 17.51 8.97 6.38
CA GLN A 169 16.32 9.14 5.54
C GLN A 169 15.63 7.78 5.34
N ARG A 170 14.31 7.79 5.14
CA ARG A 170 13.46 6.59 5.14
C ARG A 170 13.22 6.06 3.72
N VAL A 171 12.74 4.83 3.61
CA VAL A 171 12.19 4.32 2.33
C VAL A 171 11.14 5.29 1.81
N VAL A 172 11.24 5.72 0.55
CA VAL A 172 10.23 6.59 -0.09
C VAL A 172 9.11 5.78 -0.73
N SER A 173 9.43 4.58 -1.20
CA SER A 173 8.47 3.73 -1.90
C SER A 173 8.92 2.28 -1.96
N TYR A 174 7.99 1.42 -2.34
CA TYR A 174 8.20 0.01 -2.65
C TYR A 174 7.98 -0.20 -4.14
N LYS A 175 9.01 -0.67 -4.84
CA LYS A 175 9.00 -0.94 -6.28
C LYS A 175 8.74 -2.42 -6.55
N PHE A 176 7.63 -2.74 -7.19
CA PHE A 176 7.29 -4.11 -7.56
C PHE A 176 8.20 -4.60 -8.70
N SER A 177 8.40 -5.92 -8.80
CA SER A 177 9.19 -6.50 -9.89
C SER A 177 8.49 -6.36 -11.26
N LYS A 178 9.18 -6.69 -12.36
CA LYS A 178 8.55 -6.64 -13.70
C LYS A 178 7.40 -7.60 -13.79
N ASP A 179 7.71 -8.85 -13.44
CA ASP A 179 6.84 -9.97 -13.66
C ASP A 179 5.63 -9.85 -12.74
N GLU A 180 5.84 -9.44 -11.49
CA GLU A 180 4.76 -9.16 -10.55
C GLU A 180 3.92 -7.93 -10.95
N SER A 181 4.53 -6.85 -11.46
CA SER A 181 3.76 -5.71 -11.98
C SER A 181 2.86 -6.12 -13.16
N GLN A 182 3.35 -7.01 -14.03
CA GLN A 182 2.57 -7.55 -15.14
C GLN A 182 1.46 -8.49 -14.67
N ALA A 183 1.75 -9.36 -13.70
CA ALA A 183 0.77 -10.24 -13.08
C ALA A 183 -0.35 -9.43 -12.39
N PHE A 184 0.01 -8.37 -11.67
CA PHE A 184 -0.92 -7.45 -11.04
C PHE A 184 -1.79 -6.72 -12.08
N TYR A 185 -1.22 -6.19 -13.15
CA TYR A 185 -2.00 -5.60 -14.25
C TYR A 185 -3.01 -6.60 -14.83
N ASN A 186 -2.58 -7.84 -15.09
CA ASN A 186 -3.46 -8.88 -15.63
C ASN A 186 -4.60 -9.21 -14.66
N ALA A 187 -4.32 -9.23 -13.35
CA ALA A 187 -5.35 -9.42 -12.32
C ALA A 187 -6.36 -8.29 -12.34
N LEU A 188 -5.90 -7.03 -12.35
CA LEU A 188 -6.77 -5.84 -12.47
C LEU A 188 -7.65 -5.89 -13.73
N ASP A 189 -7.05 -6.21 -14.88
CA ASP A 189 -7.76 -6.28 -16.15
C ASP A 189 -8.84 -7.38 -16.15
N ALA A 190 -8.54 -8.53 -15.52
CA ALA A 190 -9.47 -9.64 -15.39
C ALA A 190 -10.69 -9.32 -14.51
N VAL A 191 -10.57 -8.37 -13.57
CA VAL A 191 -11.65 -7.99 -12.65
C VAL A 191 -12.25 -6.60 -12.95
N LYS A 192 -11.81 -5.92 -14.01
CA LYS A 192 -12.23 -4.54 -14.33
C LYS A 192 -13.74 -4.36 -14.53
N SER A 193 -14.45 -5.41 -14.94
CA SER A 193 -15.92 -5.40 -15.12
C SER A 193 -16.70 -5.58 -13.81
N ASP A 194 -16.07 -6.11 -12.76
CA ASP A 194 -16.75 -6.69 -11.60
C ASP A 194 -16.67 -5.77 -10.36
N THR A 195 -16.49 -4.46 -10.57
CA THR A 195 -16.20 -3.46 -9.51
C THR A 195 -15.01 -3.93 -8.67
N PRO A 196 -13.79 -3.93 -9.26
CA PRO A 196 -12.62 -4.48 -8.63
C PRO A 196 -12.36 -3.81 -7.29
N GLN A 197 -12.09 -4.62 -6.26
CA GLN A 197 -11.61 -4.13 -4.98
C GLN A 197 -10.11 -4.40 -4.93
N VAL A 198 -9.34 -3.33 -4.94
CA VAL A 198 -7.89 -3.42 -4.72
C VAL A 198 -7.62 -2.88 -3.33
N SER A 199 -6.94 -3.67 -2.51
CA SER A 199 -6.55 -3.26 -1.16
C SER A 199 -5.02 -3.20 -1.08
N ILE A 200 -4.51 -2.26 -0.30
CA ILE A 200 -3.10 -2.20 0.11
C ILE A 200 -3.08 -2.48 1.60
N HIS A 201 -2.53 -3.63 1.97
CA HIS A 201 -2.35 -4.04 3.35
C HIS A 201 -0.94 -3.67 3.82
N LEU A 202 -0.89 -3.13 5.03
CA LEU A 202 0.34 -2.89 5.78
C LEU A 202 0.61 -4.10 6.65
N GLY A 203 1.85 -4.55 6.69
CA GLY A 203 2.22 -5.62 7.58
C GLY A 203 3.71 -5.62 7.95
N SER A 204 4.07 -6.53 8.86
CA SER A 204 5.45 -6.78 9.25
C SER A 204 5.94 -8.13 8.74
N SER A 205 7.16 -8.13 8.20
CA SER A 205 7.73 -9.28 7.49
C SER A 205 8.06 -10.42 8.46
N PHE A 206 7.73 -11.66 8.08
CA PHE A 206 8.46 -12.82 8.57
C PHE A 206 9.87 -12.72 7.98
N VAL A 207 10.91 -12.64 8.82
CA VAL A 207 12.32 -12.48 8.41
C VAL A 207 12.64 -13.26 7.11
N VAL A 208 12.54 -12.59 5.96
CA VAL A 208 13.04 -13.10 4.69
C VAL A 208 14.44 -12.53 4.58
N ALA A 209 15.45 -13.39 4.45
CA ALA A 209 16.87 -13.05 4.49
C ALA A 209 17.34 -11.97 3.47
N SER A 210 16.44 -11.50 2.59
CA SER A 210 16.73 -10.56 1.50
C SER A 210 15.94 -9.24 1.53
N HIS A 211 15.01 -9.02 2.46
CA HIS A 211 14.29 -7.75 2.54
C HIS A 211 14.91 -6.86 3.64
N PRO A 212 15.43 -5.66 3.30
CA PRO A 212 16.25 -4.88 4.23
C PRO A 212 15.42 -4.10 5.28
N VAL A 213 14.09 -4.26 5.32
CA VAL A 213 13.19 -3.55 6.24
C VAL A 213 12.13 -4.53 6.75
N ALA A 214 11.68 -4.41 7.99
CA ALA A 214 10.66 -5.29 8.56
C ALA A 214 9.23 -4.89 8.18
N PHE A 215 9.04 -3.78 7.45
CA PHE A 215 7.76 -3.32 6.88
C PHE A 215 7.73 -3.55 5.38
N ARG A 216 6.57 -3.91 4.83
CA ARG A 216 6.28 -3.87 3.39
C ARG A 216 4.78 -3.75 3.13
N PRO A 217 4.35 -3.25 1.96
CA PRO A 217 2.95 -3.31 1.54
C PRO A 217 2.67 -4.62 0.81
N VAL A 218 1.46 -5.16 0.99
CA VAL A 218 0.89 -6.25 0.19
C VAL A 218 -0.31 -5.70 -0.58
N ILE A 219 -0.36 -5.92 -1.89
CA ILE A 219 -1.50 -5.55 -2.72
C ILE A 219 -2.42 -6.76 -2.87
N GLU A 220 -3.69 -6.60 -2.54
CA GLU A 220 -4.76 -7.54 -2.81
C GLU A 220 -5.56 -7.07 -4.02
N VAL A 221 -5.85 -7.98 -4.96
CA VAL A 221 -6.88 -7.81 -5.98
C VAL A 221 -7.97 -8.82 -5.71
N ALA A 222 -9.10 -8.34 -5.17
CA ALA A 222 -10.27 -9.16 -4.96
C ALA A 222 -11.14 -9.17 -6.22
N SER A 223 -11.49 -10.37 -6.66
CA SER A 223 -12.56 -10.55 -7.65
C SER A 223 -13.91 -10.29 -6.98
N GLY A 224 -14.69 -9.33 -7.49
CA GLY A 224 -15.96 -8.89 -6.90
C GLY A 224 -16.93 -10.01 -6.48
N SER A 225 -17.74 -9.71 -5.47
CA SER A 225 -18.47 -10.61 -4.57
C SER A 225 -19.54 -11.56 -5.18
N GLY A 226 -19.58 -12.81 -4.67
CA GLY A 226 -20.85 -13.41 -4.22
C GLY A 226 -21.36 -14.67 -4.92
N ARG A 227 -21.36 -15.80 -4.18
CA ARG A 227 -22.18 -17.02 -4.37
C ARG A 227 -22.14 -17.67 -5.76
N GLY A 228 -21.27 -18.66 -5.87
CA GLY A 228 -21.53 -19.84 -6.70
C GLY A 228 -20.53 -20.02 -7.82
N GLN A 229 -19.44 -20.70 -7.53
CA GLN A 229 -18.94 -21.73 -8.44
C GLN A 229 -18.04 -22.69 -7.64
N MET A 230 -18.63 -23.83 -7.28
CA MET A 230 -17.84 -25.04 -7.15
C MET A 230 -17.13 -25.27 -8.48
N LEU A 231 -15.82 -25.56 -8.39
CA LEU A 231 -14.90 -25.96 -9.47
C LEU A 231 -14.19 -24.82 -10.22
N GLY A 232 -13.12 -24.29 -9.62
CA GLY A 232 -11.97 -23.73 -10.35
C GLY A 232 -11.74 -22.23 -10.24
N LYS A 233 -11.03 -21.82 -9.18
CA LYS A 233 -10.20 -20.60 -9.06
C LYS A 233 -10.82 -19.26 -9.51
N LYS A 234 -11.43 -18.55 -8.57
CA LYS A 234 -11.34 -17.08 -8.46
C LYS A 234 -11.06 -16.75 -6.99
N THR A 235 -9.82 -16.98 -6.58
CA THR A 235 -9.27 -16.53 -5.29
C THR A 235 -8.76 -15.10 -5.46
N ASN A 236 -8.72 -14.35 -4.37
CA ASN A 236 -8.03 -13.06 -4.35
C ASN A 236 -6.55 -13.29 -4.73
N ALA A 237 -5.98 -12.35 -5.49
CA ALA A 237 -4.55 -12.36 -5.82
C ALA A 237 -3.81 -11.42 -4.88
N TYR A 238 -2.68 -11.86 -4.33
CA TYR A 238 -1.88 -11.10 -3.38
C TYR A 238 -0.45 -10.93 -3.89
N PHE A 239 0.04 -9.69 -3.91
CA PHE A 239 1.34 -9.29 -4.45
C PHE A 239 2.17 -8.61 -3.35
N ASP A 240 3.41 -9.05 -3.13
CA ASP A 240 4.27 -8.63 -2.03
C ASP A 240 5.75 -8.44 -2.39
N PHE A 241 6.16 -8.80 -3.61
CA PHE A 241 7.55 -8.86 -4.06
C PHE A 241 8.04 -7.49 -4.54
N SER A 242 7.96 -6.55 -3.60
CA SER A 242 8.41 -5.18 -3.76
C SER A 242 9.75 -4.95 -3.08
N ASN A 243 10.60 -4.16 -3.73
CA ASN A 243 11.89 -3.75 -3.20
C ASN A 243 11.81 -2.33 -2.66
N PRO A 244 12.32 -2.05 -1.45
CA PRO A 244 12.32 -0.71 -0.91
C PRO A 244 13.24 0.18 -1.75
N THR A 245 12.74 1.36 -2.10
CA THR A 245 13.50 2.38 -2.83
C THR A 245 14.07 3.37 -1.82
N PRO A 246 15.39 3.60 -1.82
CA PRO A 246 16.01 4.57 -0.94
C PRO A 246 15.56 6.00 -1.29
N PRO A 247 15.68 6.94 -0.34
CA PRO A 247 15.12 8.29 -0.45
C PRO A 247 15.71 9.19 -1.53
N TYR A 248 16.82 8.78 -2.11
CA TYR A 248 17.36 9.33 -3.34
C TYR A 248 17.92 8.15 -4.16
N PRO A 249 17.88 8.20 -5.50
CA PRO A 249 18.77 7.35 -6.27
C PRO A 249 20.18 7.68 -5.80
N ALA A 250 20.97 6.67 -5.45
CA ALA A 250 22.41 6.84 -5.31
C ALA A 250 22.89 7.53 -6.60
N GLY A 251 23.19 8.82 -6.50
CA GLY A 251 23.70 9.59 -7.62
C GLY A 251 25.00 8.96 -8.09
N GLY A 252 25.12 8.79 -9.40
CA GLY A 252 26.39 8.52 -10.06
C GLY A 252 27.34 9.71 -10.02
#